data_AF-A0A4V2EZ75-F1
#
_entry.id   AF-A0A4V2EZ75-F1
#
_cell.length_a   1.000
_cell.length_b   1.000
_cell.length_c   1.000
_cell.angle_alpha   90.00
_cell.angle_beta   90.00
_cell.angle_gamma   90.00
#
_symmetry.space_group_name_H-M   'P 1'
#
loop_
_entity.id
_entity.type
_entity.pdbx_description
1 polymer ?
#
loop_
_entity_poly.entity_id
_entity_poly.type
_entity_poly.pdbx_seq_one_letter_code
_entity_poly.pdbx_strand_id
1 'polypeptide(L)'
;MAVSPKIDFDELYEIENISEDLRYSYFNSKLDNGRDISLSVKISNQCHVLLPNVYNISFGPLNARGKINDKAELTHSDYSKVFSTILFSAYAYLKNNPDHYLGIDGSDNARAYFYFRALQRNFNFLDKYFRMFGVKYYVRITRFGKTQYDNPFDFEDIMPYPFRIRKGEQVSQDHMYNYFIFNLKQRGGNTQ
;
A
#
# COMPACT_ATOMS: atom_id res chain seq x y z
N MET A 1 -11.75 -7.71 -17.53
CA MET A 1 -12.08 -6.34 -17.05
C MET A 1 -11.10 -5.97 -15.95
N ALA A 2 -10.47 -4.79 -16.01
CA ALA A 2 -9.54 -4.36 -14.97
C ALA A 2 -10.33 -3.95 -13.70
N VAL A 3 -10.08 -4.64 -12.60
CA VAL A 3 -10.69 -4.37 -11.29
C VAL A 3 -10.47 -2.90 -10.91
N SER A 4 -11.52 -2.24 -10.44
CA SER A 4 -11.50 -0.82 -10.06
C SER A 4 -12.14 -0.66 -8.68
N PRO A 5 -11.39 -0.91 -7.59
CA PRO A 5 -11.95 -0.87 -6.25
C PRO A 5 -12.39 0.55 -5.89
N LYS A 6 -13.54 0.67 -5.24
CA LYS A 6 -14.07 1.91 -4.66
C LYS A 6 -13.86 1.86 -3.15
N ILE A 7 -13.00 2.72 -2.62
CA ILE A 7 -12.68 2.73 -1.20
C ILE A 7 -13.78 3.43 -0.41
N ASP A 8 -14.21 2.78 0.65
CA ASP A 8 -15.23 3.23 1.58
C ASP A 8 -14.97 2.61 2.97
N PHE A 9 -14.81 3.45 3.99
CA PHE A 9 -14.51 2.98 5.35
C PHE A 9 -15.73 2.57 6.15
N ASP A 10 -16.93 2.72 5.59
CA ASP A 10 -18.16 2.18 6.17
C ASP A 10 -18.46 0.76 5.65
N GLU A 11 -17.80 0.33 4.56
CA GLU A 11 -17.94 -0.99 3.96
C GLU A 11 -16.69 -1.84 4.18
N LEU A 12 -16.63 -2.52 5.34
CA LEU A 12 -15.48 -3.29 5.81
C LEU A 12 -15.84 -4.75 6.06
N TYR A 13 -14.87 -5.65 5.86
CA TYR A 13 -14.95 -6.98 6.48
C TYR A 13 -14.75 -6.86 7.99
N GLU A 14 -15.35 -7.77 8.74
CA GLU A 14 -15.13 -7.87 10.17
C GLU A 14 -13.67 -8.27 10.44
N ILE A 15 -13.00 -7.48 11.29
CA ILE A 15 -11.63 -7.76 11.72
C ILE A 15 -11.72 -8.74 12.90
N GLU A 16 -11.31 -9.99 12.68
CA GLU A 16 -11.44 -11.06 13.67
C GLU A 16 -10.42 -10.96 14.80
N ASN A 17 -9.22 -10.45 14.48
CA ASN A 17 -8.15 -10.28 15.45
C ASN A 17 -7.28 -9.07 15.06
N ILE A 18 -6.86 -8.32 16.07
CA ILE A 18 -5.96 -7.19 15.93
C ILE A 18 -4.95 -7.20 17.08
N SER A 19 -3.68 -6.96 16.78
CA SER A 19 -2.65 -6.80 17.80
C SER A 19 -2.81 -5.47 18.54
N GLU A 20 -2.37 -5.41 19.79
CA GLU A 20 -2.47 -4.22 20.63
C GLU A 20 -1.78 -2.99 20.01
N ASP A 21 -0.66 -3.22 19.31
CA ASP A 21 0.10 -2.18 18.60
C ASP A 21 -0.49 -1.81 17.23
N LEU A 22 -1.61 -2.42 16.84
CA LEU A 22 -2.31 -2.26 15.55
C LEU A 22 -1.44 -2.56 14.32
N ARG A 23 -0.29 -3.23 14.50
CA ARG A 23 0.59 -3.60 13.38
C ARG A 23 0.15 -4.87 12.69
N TYR A 24 -0.76 -5.63 13.28
CA TYR A 24 -1.19 -6.90 12.74
C TYR A 24 -2.69 -7.10 12.89
N SER A 25 -3.35 -7.47 11.82
CA SER A 25 -4.79 -7.78 11.84
C SER A 25 -5.17 -8.86 10.85
N TYR A 26 -6.31 -9.51 11.07
CA TYR A 26 -6.87 -10.54 10.20
C TYR A 26 -8.35 -10.29 9.91
N PHE A 27 -8.77 -10.66 8.71
CA PHE A 27 -10.18 -10.70 8.32
C PHE A 27 -10.41 -11.79 7.28
N ASN A 28 -11.63 -12.32 7.22
CA ASN A 28 -12.04 -13.28 6.21
C ASN A 28 -12.74 -12.57 5.04
N SER A 29 -12.27 -12.83 3.83
CA SER A 29 -12.85 -12.31 2.59
C SER A 29 -13.42 -13.44 1.74
N LYS A 30 -14.32 -13.12 0.81
CA LYS A 30 -14.87 -14.11 -0.14
C LYS A 30 -14.20 -14.03 -1.50
N LEU A 31 -13.82 -15.18 -2.04
CA LEU A 31 -13.43 -15.34 -3.45
C LEU A 31 -14.66 -15.36 -4.36
N ASP A 32 -14.46 -15.11 -5.65
CA ASP A 32 -15.50 -15.13 -6.68
C ASP A 32 -16.26 -16.48 -6.77
N ASN A 33 -15.56 -17.57 -6.44
CA ASN A 33 -16.12 -18.91 -6.38
C ASN A 33 -16.83 -19.24 -5.06
N GLY A 34 -17.06 -18.24 -4.21
CA GLY A 34 -17.81 -18.36 -2.95
C GLY A 34 -17.02 -18.91 -1.77
N ARG A 35 -15.76 -19.34 -1.97
CA ARG A 35 -14.90 -19.78 -0.87
C ARG A 35 -14.43 -18.60 -0.02
N ASP A 36 -14.39 -18.80 1.28
CA ASP A 36 -13.77 -17.87 2.21
C ASP A 36 -12.23 -18.02 2.18
N ILE A 37 -11.53 -16.91 2.36
CA ILE A 37 -10.08 -16.86 2.50
C ILE A 37 -9.68 -15.84 3.56
N SER A 38 -8.83 -16.27 4.49
CA SER A 38 -8.27 -15.40 5.51
C SER A 38 -7.15 -14.56 4.93
N LEU A 39 -7.25 -13.24 5.13
CA LEU A 39 -6.24 -12.27 4.77
C LEU A 39 -5.65 -11.67 6.04
N SER A 40 -4.33 -11.52 6.04
CA SER A 40 -3.59 -10.80 7.07
C SER A 40 -3.15 -9.45 6.54
N VAL A 41 -3.09 -8.46 7.42
CA VAL A 41 -2.45 -7.16 7.19
C VAL A 41 -1.35 -7.00 8.22
N LYS A 42 -0.15 -6.64 7.77
CA LYS A 42 1.02 -6.47 8.63
C LYS A 42 1.75 -5.17 8.30
N ILE A 43 2.05 -4.39 9.32
CA ILE A 43 2.93 -3.22 9.26
C ILE A 43 4.29 -3.65 9.82
N SER A 44 5.36 -3.36 9.08
CA SER A 44 6.73 -3.66 9.50
C SER A 44 7.06 -3.00 10.84
N ASN A 45 7.83 -3.67 11.70
CA ASN A 45 8.36 -3.09 12.95
C ASN A 45 9.55 -2.17 12.71
N GLN A 46 10.21 -2.30 11.55
CA GLN A 46 11.35 -1.49 11.17
C GLN A 46 10.95 -0.51 10.08
N CYS A 47 11.39 0.74 10.24
CA CYS A 47 11.25 1.72 9.18
C CYS A 47 12.17 1.38 8.02
N HIS A 48 11.87 1.97 6.88
CA HIS A 48 12.60 1.83 5.66
C HIS A 48 14.00 2.43 5.79
N VAL A 49 15.04 1.70 5.33
CA VAL A 49 16.45 2.06 5.54
C VAL A 49 16.81 3.45 4.98
N LEU A 50 16.20 3.82 3.85
CA LEU A 50 16.47 5.09 3.16
C LEU A 50 15.39 6.15 3.39
N LEU A 51 14.30 5.81 4.09
CA LEU A 51 13.16 6.69 4.28
C LEU A 51 12.73 6.63 5.76
N PRO A 52 13.27 7.51 6.62
CA PRO A 52 12.94 7.56 8.04
C PRO A 52 11.43 7.60 8.26
N ASN A 53 10.96 6.91 9.30
CA ASN A 53 9.55 6.82 9.70
C ASN A 53 8.59 6.23 8.65
N VAL A 54 9.08 5.70 7.53
CA VAL A 54 8.25 4.97 6.55
C VAL A 54 8.26 3.48 6.87
N TYR A 55 7.11 2.90 7.15
CA TYR A 55 6.95 1.47 7.45
C TYR A 55 6.18 0.77 6.34
N ASN A 56 6.67 -0.37 5.87
CA ASN A 56 5.98 -1.11 4.82
C ASN A 56 4.72 -1.80 5.36
N ILE A 57 3.64 -1.75 4.59
CA ILE A 57 2.46 -2.59 4.80
C ILE A 57 2.48 -3.77 3.83
N SER A 58 2.21 -4.96 4.34
CA SER A 58 2.08 -6.19 3.57
C SER A 58 0.73 -6.80 3.86
N PHE A 59 0.08 -7.35 2.84
CA PHE A 59 -1.23 -7.98 2.98
C PHE A 59 -1.37 -9.17 2.03
N GLY A 60 -2.18 -10.14 2.43
CA GLY A 60 -2.39 -11.37 1.69
C GLY A 60 -2.68 -12.56 2.61
N PRO A 61 -2.93 -13.74 2.04
CA PRO A 61 -3.11 -14.95 2.82
C PRO A 61 -1.77 -15.39 3.44
N LEU A 62 -1.83 -16.09 4.57
CA LEU A 62 -0.64 -16.74 5.12
C LEU A 62 -0.28 -17.99 4.30
N ASN A 63 1.01 -18.19 4.05
CA ASN A 63 1.53 -19.44 3.52
C ASN A 63 1.68 -20.49 4.63
N ALA A 64 2.07 -21.72 4.25
CA ALA A 64 2.27 -22.83 5.19
C ALA A 64 3.33 -22.56 6.29
N ARG A 65 4.16 -21.50 6.15
CA ARG A 65 5.16 -21.08 7.13
C ARG A 65 4.69 -19.89 7.98
N GLY A 66 3.41 -19.52 7.91
CA GLY A 66 2.84 -18.38 8.63
C GLY A 66 3.32 -17.02 8.13
N LYS A 67 3.91 -16.93 6.93
CA LYS A 67 4.32 -15.65 6.32
C LYS A 67 3.26 -15.21 5.31
N ILE A 68 3.01 -13.91 5.23
CA ILE A 68 2.13 -13.33 4.21
C ILE A 68 2.67 -13.67 2.82
N ASN A 69 1.83 -14.27 1.99
CA ASN A 69 2.07 -14.45 0.57
C ASN A 69 1.55 -13.23 -0.19
N ASP A 70 2.38 -12.20 -0.29
CA ASP A 70 2.06 -10.93 -0.95
C ASP A 70 2.00 -11.03 -2.49
N LYS A 71 2.34 -12.20 -3.04
CA LYS A 71 2.27 -12.55 -4.47
C LYS A 71 1.07 -13.44 -4.82
N ALA A 72 0.19 -13.73 -3.86
CA ALA A 72 -1.00 -14.52 -4.13
C ALA A 72 -1.91 -13.77 -5.13
N GLU A 73 -2.18 -14.39 -6.27
CA GLU A 73 -3.18 -13.91 -7.22
C GLU A 73 -4.55 -14.44 -6.81
N LEU A 74 -5.32 -13.59 -6.12
CA LEU A 74 -6.64 -13.94 -5.59
C LEU A 74 -7.73 -13.17 -6.33
N THR A 75 -8.76 -13.89 -6.79
CA THR A 75 -9.96 -13.28 -7.36
C THR A 75 -11.02 -13.09 -6.30
N HIS A 76 -11.03 -11.91 -5.68
CA HIS A 76 -12.03 -11.58 -4.67
C HIS A 76 -13.40 -11.27 -5.30
N SER A 77 -14.46 -11.69 -4.61
CA SER A 77 -15.84 -11.30 -4.93
C SER A 77 -16.07 -9.80 -4.77
N ASP A 78 -15.42 -9.19 -3.77
CA ASP A 78 -15.48 -7.75 -3.52
C ASP A 78 -14.09 -7.19 -3.19
N TYR A 79 -13.39 -6.69 -4.22
CA TYR A 79 -12.11 -6.01 -4.06
C TYR A 79 -12.23 -4.67 -3.35
N SER A 80 -13.37 -3.98 -3.46
CA SER A 80 -13.58 -2.69 -2.79
C SER A 80 -13.51 -2.88 -1.28
N LYS A 81 -14.27 -3.84 -0.76
CA LYS A 81 -14.30 -4.18 0.67
C LYS A 81 -12.95 -4.69 1.19
N VAL A 82 -12.22 -5.48 0.39
CA VAL A 82 -10.85 -5.92 0.72
C VAL A 82 -9.91 -4.72 0.90
N PHE A 83 -9.81 -3.84 -0.10
CA PHE A 83 -8.90 -2.70 -0.03
C PHE A 83 -9.34 -1.65 1.00
N SER A 84 -10.65 -1.46 1.19
CA SER A 84 -11.19 -0.64 2.28
C SER A 84 -10.74 -1.15 3.64
N THR A 85 -10.85 -2.45 3.89
CA THR A 85 -10.45 -3.07 5.16
C THR A 85 -8.94 -2.91 5.41
N ILE A 86 -8.12 -3.14 4.38
CA ILE A 86 -6.66 -2.96 4.48
C ILE A 86 -6.30 -1.50 4.81
N LEU A 87 -6.88 -0.54 4.08
CA LEU A 87 -6.62 0.89 4.29
C LEU A 87 -7.21 1.40 5.61
N PHE A 88 -8.27 0.77 6.12
CA PHE A 88 -8.82 1.06 7.43
C PHE A 88 -7.87 0.61 8.56
N SER A 89 -7.28 -0.58 8.47
CA SER A 89 -6.22 -1.00 9.41
C SER A 89 -5.03 -0.03 9.39
N ALA A 90 -4.63 0.42 8.19
CA ALA A 90 -3.58 1.42 8.03
C ALA A 90 -3.96 2.77 8.68
N TYR A 91 -5.21 3.21 8.51
CA TYR A 91 -5.75 4.42 9.13
C TYR A 91 -5.71 4.33 10.66
N ALA A 92 -6.18 3.22 11.24
CA ALA A 92 -6.20 2.99 12.68
C ALA A 92 -4.80 3.06 13.29
N TYR A 93 -3.81 2.41 12.67
CA TYR A 93 -2.41 2.50 13.10
C TYR A 93 -1.87 3.94 13.06
N LEU A 94 -2.11 4.65 11.95
CA LEU A 94 -1.62 6.01 11.76
C LEU A 94 -2.26 7.02 12.72
N LYS A 95 -3.48 6.77 13.21
CA LYS A 95 -4.07 7.59 14.28
C LYS A 95 -3.28 7.52 15.59
N ASN A 96 -2.71 6.35 15.90
CA ASN A 96 -1.88 6.16 17.10
C ASN A 96 -0.41 6.54 16.85
N ASN A 97 -0.01 6.74 15.60
CA ASN A 97 1.35 7.04 15.19
C ASN A 97 1.38 8.14 14.11
N PRO A 98 1.01 9.39 14.45
CA PRO A 98 0.76 10.46 13.47
C PRO A 98 2.00 10.88 12.67
N ASP A 99 3.21 10.64 13.20
CA ASP A 99 4.48 10.97 12.55
C ASP A 99 4.98 9.85 11.63
N HIS A 100 4.32 8.70 11.63
CA HIS A 100 4.67 7.57 10.76
C HIS A 100 4.07 7.75 9.36
N TYR A 101 4.75 7.15 8.40
CA TYR A 101 4.26 6.92 7.05
C TYR A 101 4.10 5.42 6.86
N LEU A 102 3.08 5.02 6.10
CA LEU A 102 2.92 3.67 5.62
C LEU A 102 3.20 3.62 4.13
N GLY A 103 3.85 2.57 3.67
CA GLY A 103 4.22 2.40 2.27
C GLY A 103 3.75 1.08 1.69
N ILE A 104 3.23 1.12 0.46
CA ILE A 104 2.83 -0.04 -0.33
C ILE A 104 3.79 -0.18 -1.52
N ASP A 105 4.48 -1.32 -1.59
CA ASP A 105 5.37 -1.71 -2.69
C ASP A 105 4.57 -2.33 -3.85
N GLY A 106 4.62 -1.66 -5.01
CA GLY A 106 4.22 -2.23 -6.28
C GLY A 106 5.33 -3.17 -6.77
N SER A 107 5.28 -4.43 -6.33
CA SER A 107 6.35 -5.42 -6.57
C SER A 107 6.74 -5.63 -8.04
N ASP A 108 5.89 -5.17 -8.96
CA ASP A 108 6.09 -5.14 -10.41
C ASP A 108 5.32 -3.94 -11.02
N ASN A 109 5.57 -3.64 -12.29
CA ASN A 109 4.96 -2.51 -13.00
C ASN A 109 3.43 -2.61 -13.07
N ALA A 110 2.86 -3.81 -13.16
CA ALA A 110 1.42 -3.99 -13.25
C ALA A 110 0.73 -3.63 -11.93
N ARG A 111 1.30 -4.07 -10.80
CA ARG A 111 0.83 -3.72 -9.45
C ARG A 111 1.06 -2.25 -9.12
N ALA A 112 2.22 -1.71 -9.48
CA ALA A 112 2.50 -0.29 -9.31
C ALA A 112 1.46 0.56 -10.05
N TYR A 113 1.18 0.23 -11.32
CA TYR A 113 0.15 0.88 -12.10
C TYR A 113 -1.26 0.70 -11.51
N PHE A 114 -1.60 -0.51 -11.05
CA PHE A 114 -2.87 -0.79 -10.39
C PHE A 114 -3.07 0.09 -9.14
N TYR A 115 -2.07 0.17 -8.25
CA TYR A 115 -2.15 1.01 -7.05
C TYR A 115 -2.27 2.49 -7.41
N PHE A 116 -1.48 2.99 -8.36
CA PHE A 116 -1.60 4.40 -8.79
C PHE A 116 -3.00 4.71 -9.32
N ARG A 117 -3.57 3.83 -10.15
CA ARG A 117 -4.94 3.99 -10.69
C ARG A 117 -5.99 3.90 -9.59
N ALA A 118 -5.83 2.99 -8.62
CA ALA A 118 -6.73 2.88 -7.48
C ALA A 118 -6.68 4.16 -6.62
N LEU A 119 -5.48 4.70 -6.35
CA LEU A 119 -5.29 5.96 -5.64
C LEU A 119 -5.96 7.13 -6.38
N GLN A 120 -5.72 7.28 -7.69
CA GLN A 120 -6.31 8.36 -8.48
C GLN A 120 -7.84 8.31 -8.52
N ARG A 121 -8.42 7.12 -8.69
CA ARG A 121 -9.88 6.94 -8.69
C ARG A 121 -10.52 7.29 -7.35
N ASN A 122 -9.83 6.97 -6.26
CA ASN A 122 -10.31 7.19 -4.90
C ASN A 122 -9.75 8.47 -4.26
N PHE A 123 -9.09 9.34 -5.05
CA PHE A 123 -8.32 10.47 -4.53
C PHE A 123 -9.14 11.36 -3.62
N ASN A 124 -10.36 11.75 -4.04
CA ASN A 124 -11.21 12.64 -3.25
C ASN A 124 -11.61 12.02 -1.90
N PHE A 125 -11.74 10.70 -1.82
CA PHE A 125 -12.05 10.00 -0.57
C PHE A 125 -10.79 9.92 0.30
N LEU A 126 -9.70 9.40 -0.25
CA LEU A 126 -8.45 9.17 0.47
C LEU A 126 -7.78 10.46 0.95
N ASP A 127 -7.86 11.55 0.19
CA ASP A 127 -7.27 12.85 0.57
C ASP A 127 -7.99 13.52 1.77
N LYS A 128 -9.15 13.00 2.20
CA LYS A 128 -9.76 13.40 3.48
C LYS A 128 -9.01 12.85 4.69
N TYR A 129 -8.33 11.71 4.52
CA TYR A 129 -7.68 10.96 5.60
C TYR A 129 -6.16 11.01 5.50
N PHE A 130 -5.62 11.03 4.28
CA PHE A 130 -4.20 10.81 4.02
C PHE A 130 -3.56 11.90 3.20
N ARG A 131 -2.27 12.11 3.49
CA ARG A 131 -1.34 12.75 2.59
C ARG A 131 -0.61 11.65 1.81
N MET A 132 -0.80 11.60 0.48
CA MET A 132 -0.29 10.53 -0.40
C MET A 132 0.88 11.02 -1.27
N PHE A 133 1.88 10.17 -1.44
CA PHE A 133 3.09 10.43 -2.22
C PHE A 133 3.50 9.20 -3.02
N GLY A 134 4.10 9.43 -4.18
CA GLY A 134 4.76 8.42 -4.99
C GLY A 134 6.27 8.56 -4.85
N VAL A 135 6.97 7.45 -4.75
CA VAL A 135 8.42 7.39 -4.77
C VAL A 135 8.83 6.54 -5.97
N LYS A 136 9.73 7.07 -6.79
CA LYS A 136 10.49 6.27 -7.77
C LYS A 136 11.54 5.48 -7.00
N TYR A 137 11.10 4.37 -6.45
CA TYR A 137 11.87 3.52 -5.57
C TYR A 137 12.32 2.28 -6.35
N TYR A 138 13.20 2.43 -7.35
CA TYR A 138 13.81 1.23 -7.95
C TYR A 138 14.79 0.62 -6.95
N VAL A 139 14.28 -0.32 -6.16
CA VAL A 139 15.05 -1.16 -5.26
C VAL A 139 15.91 -2.09 -6.09
N ARG A 140 17.10 -1.61 -6.46
CA ARG A 140 18.25 -2.48 -6.76
C ARG A 140 19.29 -2.48 -5.63
N ILE A 141 18.84 -2.28 -4.38
CA ILE A 141 19.72 -2.35 -3.21
C ILE A 141 19.45 -3.57 -2.31
N THR A 142 18.28 -4.25 -2.36
CA THR A 142 18.03 -5.31 -1.35
C THR A 142 17.39 -6.62 -1.80
N ARG A 143 17.03 -6.84 -3.08
CA ARG A 143 16.40 -8.13 -3.50
C ARG A 143 17.27 -9.07 -4.33
N PHE A 144 18.28 -8.60 -5.05
CA PHE A 144 19.15 -9.45 -5.86
C PHE A 144 20.59 -8.94 -5.77
N GLY A 145 21.53 -9.84 -5.48
CA GLY A 145 22.95 -9.52 -5.25
C GLY A 145 23.58 -8.72 -6.40
N LYS A 146 24.71 -8.07 -6.08
CA LYS A 146 25.41 -6.99 -6.82
C LYS A 146 25.79 -7.24 -8.29
N THR A 147 25.37 -8.31 -8.94
CA THR A 147 25.90 -8.74 -10.24
C THR A 147 24.83 -9.37 -11.11
N GLN A 148 24.07 -8.55 -11.85
CA GLN A 148 23.47 -8.91 -13.14
C GLN A 148 22.76 -7.70 -13.73
N TYR A 149 23.26 -7.21 -14.87
CA TYR A 149 22.63 -6.16 -15.67
C TYR A 149 22.80 -6.47 -17.15
N ASP A 150 21.68 -6.52 -17.87
CA ASP A 150 21.59 -6.04 -19.25
C ASP A 150 20.67 -4.79 -19.24
N ASN A 151 21.07 -3.80 -20.04
CA ASN A 151 20.53 -2.43 -20.16
C ASN A 151 19.08 -2.43 -20.72
N PRO A 152 18.19 -1.46 -20.38
CA PRO A 152 18.39 -0.01 -20.53
C PRO A 152 18.01 0.77 -19.26
N PHE A 153 18.92 0.95 -18.29
CA PHE A 153 18.61 1.75 -17.10
C PHE A 153 19.74 2.68 -16.69
N ASP A 154 19.36 3.94 -16.46
CA ASP A 154 20.19 5.04 -16.01
C ASP A 154 20.30 5.05 -14.49
N PHE A 155 21.53 5.04 -13.97
CA PHE A 155 21.83 4.93 -12.54
C PHE A 155 21.83 6.29 -11.83
N GLU A 156 21.66 7.40 -12.56
CA GLU A 156 21.53 8.75 -11.99
C GLU A 156 20.09 9.03 -11.47
N ASP A 157 19.07 8.20 -11.82
CA ASP A 157 17.64 8.39 -11.42
C ASP A 157 17.28 7.74 -10.06
N ILE A 158 18.26 7.52 -9.17
CA ILE A 158 18.08 6.82 -7.88
C ILE A 158 18.13 7.83 -6.71
N MET A 159 17.18 8.76 -6.65
CA MET A 159 16.89 9.50 -5.42
C MET A 159 15.50 9.12 -4.92
N PRO A 160 15.37 8.51 -3.72
CA PRO A 160 14.07 8.19 -3.14
C PRO A 160 13.42 9.48 -2.59
N TYR A 161 13.10 10.41 -3.48
CA TYR A 161 12.38 11.62 -3.10
C TYR A 161 10.87 11.37 -3.21
N PRO A 162 10.10 11.66 -2.15
CA PRO A 162 8.65 11.52 -2.20
C PRO A 162 8.02 12.67 -3.00
N PHE A 163 7.33 12.31 -4.09
CA PHE A 163 6.57 13.24 -4.91
C PHE A 163 5.11 13.27 -4.47
N ARG A 164 4.58 14.46 -4.21
CA ARG A 164 3.18 14.61 -3.81
C ARG A 164 2.26 14.23 -4.97
N ILE A 165 1.45 13.20 -4.78
CA ILE A 165 0.45 12.80 -5.78
C ILE A 165 -0.68 13.84 -5.79
N ARG A 166 -1.05 14.31 -6.98
CA ARG A 166 -2.17 15.25 -7.21
C ARG A 166 -3.33 14.56 -7.92
N LYS A 167 -4.53 15.09 -7.72
CA LYS A 167 -5.74 14.61 -8.41
C LYS A 167 -5.59 14.78 -9.92
N GLY A 168 -5.85 13.71 -10.67
CA GLY A 168 -5.82 13.74 -12.13
C GLY A 168 -4.41 13.77 -12.72
N GLU A 169 -3.38 13.58 -11.89
CA GLU A 169 -2.01 13.45 -12.36
C GLU A 169 -1.88 12.27 -13.32
N GLN A 170 -1.30 12.53 -14.49
CA GLN A 170 -0.96 11.51 -15.46
C GLN A 170 0.53 11.24 -15.37
N VAL A 171 0.89 10.01 -15.04
CA VAL A 171 2.28 9.55 -15.00
C VAL A 171 2.46 8.57 -16.15
N SER A 172 3.42 8.83 -17.04
CA SER A 172 3.77 7.88 -18.10
C SER A 172 4.40 6.62 -17.48
N GLN A 173 4.29 5.48 -18.18
CA GLN A 173 4.84 4.22 -17.65
C GLN A 173 6.34 4.32 -17.35
N ASP A 174 7.09 5.08 -18.15
CA ASP A 174 8.53 5.29 -17.98
C ASP A 174 8.89 6.11 -16.72
N HIS A 175 7.91 6.80 -16.13
CA HIS A 175 8.09 7.64 -14.93
C HIS A 175 7.27 7.13 -13.74
N MET A 176 6.74 5.91 -13.82
CA MET A 176 5.80 5.38 -12.84
C MET A 176 6.45 5.23 -11.46
N TYR A 177 5.75 5.71 -10.44
CA TYR A 177 6.09 5.40 -9.04
C TYR A 177 5.88 3.91 -8.78
N ASN A 178 6.78 3.29 -8.04
CA ASN A 178 6.66 1.87 -7.65
C ASN A 178 6.58 1.68 -6.13
N TYR A 179 6.74 2.75 -5.35
CA TYR A 179 6.46 2.76 -3.93
C TYR A 179 5.54 3.91 -3.57
N PHE A 180 4.39 3.60 -2.98
CA PHE A 180 3.37 4.59 -2.63
C PHE A 180 3.34 4.75 -1.12
N ILE A 181 3.73 5.93 -0.64
CA ILE A 181 3.76 6.23 0.79
C ILE A 181 2.65 7.20 1.15
N PHE A 182 2.11 7.05 2.34
CA PHE A 182 1.08 7.94 2.86
C PHE A 182 1.15 8.06 4.37
N ASN A 183 0.75 9.22 4.89
CA ASN A 183 0.58 9.42 6.33
C ASN A 183 -0.73 10.13 6.64
N LEU A 184 -1.06 10.19 7.92
CA LEU A 184 -2.26 10.87 8.38
C LEU A 184 -2.24 12.33 7.94
N LYS A 185 -3.35 12.78 7.35
CA LYS A 185 -3.61 14.21 7.16
C LYS A 185 -4.10 14.74 8.49
N GLN A 186 -3.28 15.54 9.15
CA GLN A 186 -3.74 16.23 10.35
C GLN A 186 -4.89 17.15 9.93
N ARG A 187 -6.03 17.06 10.62
CA ARG A 187 -7.08 18.08 10.49
C ARG A 187 -6.41 19.39 10.87
N GLY A 188 -6.31 20.33 9.94
CA GLY A 188 -5.70 21.62 10.19
C GLY A 188 -6.25 22.18 11.49
N GLY A 189 -5.39 22.35 12.49
CA GLY A 189 -5.69 23.29 13.55
C GLY A 189 -5.90 24.63 12.85
N ASN A 190 -7.05 25.25 13.06
CA ASN A 190 -7.19 26.68 12.81
C ASN A 190 -6.02 27.34 13.56
N THR A 191 -5.03 27.78 12.80
CA THR A 191 -4.07 28.74 13.33
C THR A 191 -4.84 30.04 13.26
N GLN A 192 -5.32 30.50 14.42
CA GLN A 192 -5.72 31.88 14.60
C GLN A 192 -4.51 32.80 14.39
#